data_AF-A0A9D7M2D2-F1
#
_entry.id   AF-A0A9D7M2D2-F1
#
_cell.length_a   1.000
_cell.length_b   1.000
_cell.length_c   1.000
_cell.angle_alpha   90.00
_cell.angle_beta   90.00
_cell.angle_gamma   90.00
#
_symmetry.space_group_name_H-M   'P 1'
#
loop_
_entity.id
_entity.type
_entity.pdbx_description
1 polymer ?
#
loop_
_entity_poly.entity_id
_entity_poly.type
_entity_poly.pdbx_seq_one_letter_code
_entity_poly.pdbx_strand_id
1 'polypeptide(L)'
;MSLARMYAAKGQSAKASTYYTEAAELESDNNKKANIVLETADFNLRTLKNFSQARTLALRAAALRPGWGRPYIMIGDIYASSSTGCPDEFSGASVFWAAVDKYQKAKSVDPSLADEANRKIGTYTKYFPKKDDVFFNNLKVGDSYTVKCWINETTTIRVN
;
A
#
# COMPACT_ATOMS: atom_id res chain seq x y z
N MET A 1 -14.30 -20.13 -5.63
CA MET A 1 -14.45 -18.69 -5.35
C MET A 1 -15.07 -18.54 -3.97
N SER A 2 -14.49 -17.75 -3.05
CA SER A 2 -15.07 -17.51 -1.73
C SER A 2 -16.36 -16.68 -1.84
N LEU A 3 -17.32 -16.89 -0.92
CA LEU A 3 -18.58 -16.15 -0.89
C LEU A 3 -18.34 -14.63 -0.85
N ALA A 4 -17.31 -14.19 -0.13
CA ALA A 4 -16.91 -12.79 -0.05
C ALA A 4 -16.60 -12.17 -1.43
N ARG A 5 -15.85 -12.88 -2.29
CA ARG A 5 -15.57 -12.43 -3.66
C ARG A 5 -16.82 -12.38 -4.54
N MET A 6 -17.73 -13.33 -4.37
CA MET A 6 -19.01 -13.34 -5.10
C MET A 6 -19.87 -12.13 -4.72
N TYR A 7 -20.01 -11.82 -3.43
CA TYR A 7 -20.79 -10.67 -2.97
C TYR A 7 -20.13 -9.34 -3.33
N ALA A 8 -18.79 -9.27 -3.28
CA ALA A 8 -18.04 -8.11 -3.77
C ALA A 8 -18.31 -7.87 -5.27
N ALA A 9 -18.27 -8.91 -6.09
CA ALA A 9 -18.57 -8.82 -7.52
C ALA A 9 -20.03 -8.42 -7.83
N LYS A 10 -20.96 -8.70 -6.91
CA LYS A 10 -22.38 -8.32 -6.99
C LYS A 10 -22.67 -6.93 -6.40
N GLY A 11 -21.66 -6.17 -6.00
CA GLY A 11 -21.82 -4.85 -5.36
C GLY A 11 -22.39 -4.89 -3.94
N GLN A 12 -22.51 -6.08 -3.34
CA GLN A 12 -23.06 -6.25 -1.98
C GLN A 12 -21.95 -6.11 -0.93
N SER A 13 -21.43 -4.88 -0.84
CA SER A 13 -20.23 -4.56 -0.06
C SER A 13 -20.33 -4.88 1.42
N ALA A 14 -21.48 -4.62 2.05
CA ALA A 14 -21.68 -4.92 3.47
C ALA A 14 -21.58 -6.43 3.75
N LYS A 15 -22.24 -7.26 2.93
CA LYS A 15 -22.18 -8.72 3.05
C LYS A 15 -20.78 -9.24 2.77
N ALA A 16 -20.10 -8.71 1.77
CA ALA A 16 -18.72 -9.07 1.47
C ALA A 16 -17.80 -8.85 2.68
N SER A 17 -17.90 -7.70 3.34
CA SER A 17 -17.13 -7.40 4.56
C SER A 17 -17.43 -8.38 5.70
N THR A 18 -18.70 -8.72 5.94
CA THR A 18 -19.07 -9.73 6.96
C THR A 18 -18.42 -11.08 6.66
N TYR A 19 -18.55 -11.58 5.43
CA TYR A 19 -17.98 -12.87 5.05
C TYR A 19 -16.44 -12.89 5.09
N TYR A 20 -15.78 -11.77 4.80
CA TYR A 20 -14.34 -11.65 4.95
C TYR A 20 -13.90 -11.75 6.42
N THR A 21 -14.61 -11.08 7.33
CA THR A 21 -14.33 -11.14 8.78
C THR A 21 -14.55 -12.55 9.31
N GLU A 22 -15.71 -13.15 9.06
CA GLU A 22 -16.02 -14.52 9.49
C GLU A 22 -14.99 -15.54 8.96
N ALA A 23 -14.63 -15.44 7.68
CA ALA A 23 -13.64 -16.33 7.09
C ALA A 23 -12.26 -16.20 7.76
N ALA A 24 -11.85 -14.98 8.12
CA ALA A 24 -10.58 -14.75 8.81
C ALA A 24 -10.60 -15.23 10.27
N GLU A 25 -11.77 -15.22 10.93
CA GLU A 25 -11.95 -15.70 12.30
C GLU A 25 -11.97 -17.23 12.38
N LEU A 26 -12.63 -17.88 11.42
CA LEU A 26 -12.76 -19.34 11.37
C LEU A 26 -11.50 -20.05 10.86
N GLU A 27 -10.65 -19.35 10.12
CA GLU A 27 -9.39 -19.92 9.63
C GLU A 27 -8.38 -20.05 10.78
N SER A 28 -7.78 -21.23 10.92
CA SER A 28 -6.78 -21.52 11.96
C SER A 28 -5.35 -21.41 11.43
N ASP A 29 -5.13 -21.68 10.14
CA ASP A 29 -3.83 -21.56 9.51
C ASP A 29 -3.48 -20.10 9.26
N ASN A 30 -2.34 -19.65 9.82
CA ASN A 30 -1.92 -18.25 9.73
C ASN A 30 -1.65 -17.81 8.29
N ASN A 31 -1.17 -18.68 7.40
CA ASN A 31 -0.89 -18.32 6.01
C ASN A 31 -2.20 -18.11 5.23
N LYS A 32 -3.19 -19.00 5.41
CA LYS A 32 -4.52 -18.86 4.82
C LYS A 32 -5.24 -17.64 5.39
N LYS A 33 -5.15 -17.42 6.71
CA LYS A 33 -5.69 -16.23 7.36
C LYS A 33 -5.07 -14.95 6.81
N ALA A 34 -3.75 -14.93 6.62
CA ALA A 34 -3.05 -13.80 6.00
C ALA A 34 -3.54 -13.54 4.56
N ASN A 35 -3.77 -14.61 3.78
CA ASN A 35 -4.35 -14.48 2.44
C ASN A 35 -5.75 -13.86 2.48
N ILE A 36 -6.64 -14.35 3.36
CA ILE A 36 -8.00 -13.81 3.52
C ILE A 36 -7.94 -12.33 3.92
N VAL A 37 -7.12 -11.98 4.91
CA VAL A 37 -6.97 -10.59 5.38
C VAL A 37 -6.44 -9.69 4.26
N LEU A 38 -5.51 -10.16 3.43
CA LEU A 38 -4.99 -9.39 2.30
C LEU A 38 -6.05 -9.24 1.18
N GLU A 39 -6.89 -10.25 0.95
CA GLU A 39 -8.03 -10.12 0.04
C GLU A 39 -9.04 -9.08 0.54
N THR A 40 -9.30 -9.04 1.84
CA THR A 40 -10.13 -7.99 2.47
C THR A 40 -9.51 -6.60 2.29
N ALA A 41 -8.18 -6.51 2.35
CA ALA A 41 -7.46 -5.26 2.07
C ALA A 41 -7.65 -4.81 0.62
N ASP A 42 -7.53 -5.72 -0.35
CA ASP A 42 -7.77 -5.44 -1.78
C ASP A 42 -9.21 -4.96 -2.02
N PHE A 43 -10.18 -5.58 -1.36
CA PHE A 43 -11.58 -5.16 -1.42
C PHE A 43 -11.79 -3.73 -0.88
N ASN A 44 -11.16 -3.40 0.26
CA ASN A 44 -11.21 -2.04 0.81
C ASN A 44 -10.56 -1.02 -0.13
N LEU A 45 -9.44 -1.38 -0.77
CA LEU A 45 -8.74 -0.54 -1.73
C LEU A 45 -9.56 -0.31 -3.01
N ARG A 46 -10.01 -1.39 -3.65
CA ARG A 46 -10.58 -1.33 -5.00
C ARG A 46 -12.05 -0.95 -5.00
N THR A 47 -12.84 -1.52 -4.09
CA THR A 47 -14.30 -1.36 -4.06
C THR A 47 -14.73 -0.25 -3.12
N LEU A 48 -14.24 -0.24 -1.88
CA LEU A 48 -14.69 0.74 -0.88
C LEU A 48 -13.95 2.07 -0.92
N LYS A 49 -12.79 2.12 -1.61
CA LYS A 49 -11.86 3.26 -1.57
C LYS A 49 -11.47 3.68 -0.14
N ASN A 50 -11.48 2.74 0.80
CA ASN A 50 -11.09 2.96 2.18
C ASN A 50 -9.60 2.63 2.35
N PHE A 51 -8.74 3.59 2.00
CA PHE A 51 -7.29 3.40 1.97
C PHE A 51 -6.69 3.13 3.36
N SER A 52 -7.17 3.84 4.39
CA SER A 52 -6.69 3.66 5.77
C SER A 52 -6.95 2.23 6.27
N GLN A 53 -8.17 1.72 6.06
CA GLN A 53 -8.51 0.36 6.45
C GLN A 53 -7.76 -0.68 5.62
N ALA A 54 -7.61 -0.45 4.31
CA ALA A 54 -6.83 -1.33 3.44
C ALA A 54 -5.38 -1.46 3.93
N ARG A 55 -4.74 -0.36 4.34
CA ARG A 55 -3.37 -0.39 4.89
C ARG A 55 -3.32 -1.21 6.17
N THR A 56 -4.24 -0.96 7.11
CA THR A 56 -4.29 -1.68 8.39
C THR A 56 -4.40 -3.19 8.17
N LEU A 57 -5.26 -3.61 7.24
CA LEU A 57 -5.44 -5.01 6.88
C LEU A 57 -4.19 -5.59 6.21
N ALA A 58 -3.56 -4.88 5.27
CA ALA A 58 -2.33 -5.34 4.64
C ALA A 58 -1.18 -5.49 5.65
N LEU A 59 -1.03 -4.55 6.60
CA LEU A 59 -0.05 -4.68 7.69
C LEU A 59 -0.33 -5.88 8.58
N ARG A 60 -1.61 -6.13 8.92
CA ARG A 60 -2.02 -7.33 9.67
C ARG A 60 -1.69 -8.62 8.91
N ALA A 61 -1.92 -8.64 7.59
CA ALA A 61 -1.57 -9.78 6.74
C ALA A 61 -0.06 -10.05 6.72
N ALA A 62 0.76 -8.99 6.65
CA ALA A 62 2.22 -9.12 6.76
C ALA A 62 2.67 -9.70 8.12
N ALA A 63 2.02 -9.27 9.20
CA ALA A 63 2.32 -9.76 10.55
C ALA A 63 1.95 -11.25 10.73
N LEU A 64 0.85 -11.70 10.12
CA LEU A 64 0.42 -13.10 10.17
C LEU A 64 1.34 -14.04 9.40
N ARG A 65 2.01 -13.56 8.34
CA ARG A 65 2.90 -14.34 7.50
C ARG A 65 4.25 -13.64 7.30
N PRO A 66 5.19 -13.78 8.25
CA PRO A 66 6.54 -13.25 8.11
C PRO A 66 7.22 -13.76 6.83
N GLY A 67 8.00 -12.91 6.17
CA GLY A 67 8.66 -13.24 4.90
C GLY A 67 7.77 -13.13 3.65
N TRP A 68 6.50 -12.77 3.80
CA TRP A 68 5.61 -12.54 2.66
C TRP A 68 5.63 -11.07 2.23
N GLY A 69 6.18 -10.78 1.05
CA GLY A 69 6.36 -9.41 0.57
C GLY A 69 5.11 -8.80 -0.07
N ARG A 70 4.13 -9.62 -0.46
CA ARG A 70 2.94 -9.20 -1.21
C ARG A 70 2.10 -8.14 -0.47
N PRO A 71 1.92 -8.18 0.86
CA PRO A 71 1.24 -7.10 1.56
C PRO A 71 1.94 -5.74 1.43
N TYR A 72 3.28 -5.70 1.38
CA TYR A 72 4.00 -4.45 1.17
C TYR A 72 3.85 -3.91 -0.26
N ILE A 73 3.75 -4.79 -1.27
CA ILE A 73 3.32 -4.37 -2.62
C ILE A 73 1.94 -3.70 -2.55
N MET A 74 1.00 -4.32 -1.84
CA MET A 74 -0.35 -3.75 -1.71
C MET A 74 -0.35 -2.41 -0.99
N ILE A 75 0.45 -2.22 0.07
CA ILE A 75 0.53 -0.91 0.75
C ILE A 75 1.08 0.16 -0.19
N GLY A 76 2.10 -0.15 -1.00
CA GLY A 76 2.57 0.77 -2.03
C GLY A 76 1.47 1.14 -3.02
N ASP A 77 0.68 0.16 -3.46
CA ASP A 77 -0.46 0.38 -4.37
C ASP A 77 -1.56 1.23 -3.73
N ILE A 78 -1.82 1.03 -2.43
CA ILE A 78 -2.76 1.85 -1.65
C ILE A 78 -2.30 3.31 -1.65
N TYR A 79 -1.03 3.57 -1.34
CA TYR A 79 -0.47 4.93 -1.31
C TYR A 79 -0.53 5.59 -2.68
N ALA A 80 -0.03 4.90 -3.72
CA ALA A 80 -0.06 5.42 -5.07
C ALA A 80 -1.49 5.72 -5.56
N SER A 81 -2.47 4.92 -5.15
CA SER A 81 -3.88 5.13 -5.49
C SER A 81 -4.53 6.31 -4.76
N SER A 82 -3.93 6.80 -3.68
CA SER A 82 -4.44 7.91 -2.88
C SER A 82 -3.70 9.23 -3.11
N SER A 83 -2.81 9.31 -4.10
CA SER A 83 -1.94 10.49 -4.32
C SER A 83 -2.74 11.78 -4.48
N THR A 84 -3.87 11.73 -5.19
CA THR A 84 -4.75 12.90 -5.41
C THR A 84 -5.43 13.41 -4.13
N GLY A 85 -5.55 12.57 -3.10
CA GLY A 85 -6.17 12.92 -1.81
C GLY A 85 -5.17 13.38 -0.75
N CYS A 86 -3.90 13.54 -1.10
CA CYS A 86 -2.81 13.85 -0.17
C CYS A 86 -1.95 15.01 -0.69
N PRO A 87 -2.47 16.26 -0.66
CA PRO A 87 -1.69 17.42 -1.05
C PRO A 87 -0.52 17.65 -0.07
N ASP A 88 0.62 18.10 -0.63
CA ASP A 88 1.85 18.42 0.07
C ASP A 88 2.62 19.53 -0.67
N GLU A 89 3.83 19.87 -0.21
CA GLU A 89 4.73 20.86 -0.84
C GLU A 89 5.15 20.50 -2.29
N PHE A 90 4.88 19.28 -2.73
CA PHE A 90 5.20 18.73 -4.05
C PHE A 90 3.94 18.29 -4.82
N SER A 91 2.78 18.86 -4.51
CA SER A 91 1.50 18.53 -5.18
C SER A 91 1.14 17.03 -5.13
N GLY A 92 1.45 16.37 -4.01
CA GLY A 92 1.19 14.96 -3.74
C GLY A 92 2.30 14.02 -4.19
N ALA A 93 3.44 14.52 -4.68
CA ALA A 93 4.54 13.67 -5.14
C ALA A 93 5.23 12.90 -3.98
N SER A 94 5.18 13.40 -2.74
CA SER A 94 5.82 12.69 -1.61
C SER A 94 5.15 11.35 -1.31
N VAL A 95 3.88 11.18 -1.70
CA VAL A 95 3.15 9.90 -1.63
C VAL A 95 3.88 8.81 -2.42
N PHE A 96 4.50 9.17 -3.56
CA PHE A 96 5.24 8.22 -4.37
C PHE A 96 6.57 7.81 -3.72
N TRP A 97 7.20 8.67 -2.91
CA TRP A 97 8.34 8.25 -2.09
C TRP A 97 7.94 7.16 -1.10
N ALA A 98 6.85 7.37 -0.36
CA ALA A 98 6.33 6.37 0.57
C ALA A 98 5.90 5.08 -0.15
N ALA A 99 5.27 5.18 -1.33
CA ALA A 99 4.92 4.00 -2.12
C ALA A 99 6.17 3.20 -2.53
N VAL A 100 7.20 3.89 -3.03
CA VAL A 100 8.49 3.29 -3.42
C VAL A 100 9.18 2.61 -2.24
N ASP A 101 9.14 3.20 -1.05
CA ASP A 101 9.69 2.57 0.16
C ASP A 101 9.02 1.22 0.46
N LYS A 102 7.70 1.13 0.28
CA LYS A 102 6.98 -0.13 0.49
C LYS A 102 7.30 -1.17 -0.58
N TYR A 103 7.48 -0.77 -1.84
CA TYR A 103 7.94 -1.70 -2.88
C TYR A 103 9.37 -2.18 -2.63
N GLN A 104 10.26 -1.30 -2.16
CA GLN A 104 11.61 -1.68 -1.74
C GLN A 104 11.56 -2.67 -0.56
N LYS A 105 10.70 -2.43 0.43
CA LYS A 105 10.48 -3.36 1.54
C LYS A 105 9.96 -4.71 1.05
N ALA A 106 9.02 -4.73 0.11
CA ALA A 106 8.45 -5.96 -0.45
C ALA A 106 9.53 -6.88 -1.02
N LYS A 107 10.39 -6.37 -1.91
CA LYS A 107 11.47 -7.18 -2.52
C LYS A 107 12.58 -7.55 -1.54
N SER A 108 12.79 -6.75 -0.50
CA SER A 108 13.75 -7.07 0.56
C SER A 108 13.25 -8.21 1.45
N VAL A 109 11.94 -8.26 1.74
CA VAL A 109 11.31 -9.31 2.54
C VAL A 109 11.11 -10.58 1.73
N ASP A 110 10.74 -10.44 0.45
CA ASP A 110 10.44 -11.54 -0.46
C ASP A 110 11.10 -11.28 -1.84
N PRO A 111 12.31 -11.81 -2.07
CA PRO A 111 13.04 -11.62 -3.31
C PRO A 111 12.31 -12.14 -4.56
N SER A 112 11.34 -13.05 -4.41
CA SER A 112 10.55 -13.55 -5.54
C SER A 112 9.67 -12.47 -6.18
N LEU A 113 9.40 -11.37 -5.45
CA LEU A 113 8.64 -10.22 -5.92
C LEU A 113 9.52 -9.10 -6.48
N ALA A 114 10.85 -9.31 -6.58
CA ALA A 114 11.79 -8.27 -6.98
C ALA A 114 11.44 -7.63 -8.34
N ASP A 115 11.08 -8.44 -9.34
CA ASP A 115 10.74 -7.94 -10.67
C ASP A 115 9.46 -7.08 -10.66
N GLU A 116 8.43 -7.51 -9.93
CA GLU A 116 7.20 -6.74 -9.79
C GLU A 116 7.44 -5.43 -9.04
N ALA A 117 8.17 -5.49 -7.91
CA ALA A 117 8.55 -4.32 -7.14
C ALA A 117 9.37 -3.34 -7.97
N ASN A 118 10.37 -3.80 -8.71
CA ASN A 118 11.23 -2.95 -9.53
C ASN A 118 10.44 -2.26 -10.67
N ARG A 119 9.49 -2.97 -11.30
CA ARG A 119 8.59 -2.34 -12.29
C ARG A 119 7.78 -1.21 -11.66
N LYS A 120 7.17 -1.44 -10.50
CA LYS A 120 6.40 -0.40 -9.79
C LYS A 120 7.29 0.78 -9.36
N ILE A 121 8.49 0.50 -8.83
CA ILE A 121 9.48 1.51 -8.49
C ILE A 121 9.78 2.38 -9.72
N GLY A 122 10.15 1.78 -10.85
CA GLY A 122 10.46 2.52 -12.07
C GLY A 122 9.28 3.31 -12.66
N THR A 123 8.05 2.88 -12.41
CA THR A 123 6.85 3.65 -12.76
C THR A 123 6.73 4.91 -11.89
N TYR A 124 6.89 4.76 -10.58
CA TYR A 124 6.60 5.84 -9.63
C TYR A 124 7.75 6.82 -9.40
N THR A 125 9.01 6.40 -9.58
CA THR A 125 10.17 7.31 -9.50
C THR A 125 10.10 8.43 -10.53
N LYS A 126 9.41 8.23 -11.66
CA LYS A 126 9.21 9.26 -12.68
C LYS A 126 8.43 10.47 -12.17
N TYR A 127 7.57 10.28 -11.16
CA TYR A 127 6.75 11.32 -10.56
C TYR A 127 7.44 11.99 -9.36
N PHE A 128 8.68 11.65 -9.05
CA PHE A 128 9.41 12.36 -8.01
C PHE A 128 9.61 13.83 -8.41
N PRO A 129 9.65 14.76 -7.44
CA PRO A 129 9.90 16.15 -7.73
C PRO A 129 11.29 16.34 -8.33
N LYS A 130 11.46 17.42 -9.10
CA LYS A 130 12.77 17.76 -9.63
C LYS A 130 13.67 18.27 -8.52
N LYS A 131 14.98 18.23 -8.77
CA LYS A 131 15.98 18.80 -7.85
C LYS A 131 15.70 20.26 -7.51
N ASP A 132 15.27 21.05 -8.48
CA ASP A 132 14.93 22.46 -8.29
C ASP A 132 13.73 22.63 -7.35
N ASP A 133 12.68 21.80 -7.48
CA ASP A 133 11.51 21.85 -6.61
C ASP A 133 11.88 21.56 -5.15
N VAL A 134 12.75 20.57 -4.92
CA VAL A 134 13.26 20.24 -3.57
C VAL A 134 14.08 21.41 -3.01
N PHE A 135 14.92 22.03 -3.83
CA PHE A 135 15.73 23.19 -3.44
C PHE A 135 14.87 24.42 -3.11
N PHE A 136 13.87 24.76 -3.93
CA PHE A 136 12.96 25.89 -3.69
C PHE A 136 12.12 25.73 -2.43
N ASN A 137 11.82 24.49 -2.04
CA ASN A 137 11.15 24.18 -0.78
C ASN A 137 12.12 24.13 0.43
N ASN A 138 13.39 24.51 0.25
CA ASN A 138 14.45 24.50 1.26
C ASN A 138 14.65 23.12 1.92
N LEU A 139 14.45 22.06 1.13
CA LEU A 139 14.60 20.66 1.53
C LEU A 139 15.87 20.07 0.88
N LYS A 140 16.37 18.96 1.42
CA LYS A 140 17.60 18.30 0.93
C LYS A 140 17.33 16.85 0.56
N VAL A 141 17.90 16.43 -0.56
CA VAL A 141 17.86 15.02 -1.00
C VAL A 141 18.59 14.16 0.05
N GLY A 142 17.97 13.04 0.43
CA GLY A 142 18.48 12.15 1.47
C GLY A 142 17.97 12.45 2.88
N ASP A 143 17.39 13.62 3.11
CA ASP A 143 16.77 13.94 4.40
C ASP A 143 15.46 13.17 4.59
N SER A 144 15.10 13.03 5.86
CA SER A 144 13.82 12.49 6.29
C SER A 144 12.67 13.46 5.96
N TYR A 145 11.57 12.93 5.45
CA TYR A 145 10.36 13.71 5.18
C TYR A 145 9.13 12.93 5.63
N THR A 146 8.22 13.58 6.37
CA THR A 146 6.96 12.95 6.77
C THR A 146 5.89 13.28 5.74
N VAL A 147 5.41 12.25 5.05
CA VAL A 147 4.25 12.36 4.16
C VAL A 147 3.05 12.70 5.01
N LYS A 148 2.60 13.96 4.91
CA LYS A 148 1.38 14.47 5.55
C LYS A 148 0.16 13.77 4.95
N CYS A 149 -1.06 14.08 5.42
CA CYS A 149 -2.32 13.36 5.13
C CYS A 149 -2.52 12.08 5.96
N TRP A 150 -3.48 11.25 5.56
CA TRP A 150 -3.82 9.99 6.22
C TRP A 150 -2.67 8.96 6.21
N ILE A 151 -1.69 9.10 5.30
CA ILE A 151 -0.51 8.26 5.23
C ILE A 151 0.34 8.46 6.49
N ASN A 152 0.70 9.70 6.83
CA ASN A 152 1.43 10.02 8.07
C ASN A 152 2.63 9.08 8.34
N GLU A 153 3.43 8.81 7.31
CA GLU A 153 4.62 7.98 7.38
C GLU A 153 5.86 8.76 6.95
N THR A 154 6.98 8.44 7.59
CA THR A 154 8.28 9.01 7.24
C THR A 154 8.90 8.26 6.07
N THR A 155 9.43 9.02 5.12
CA THR A 155 10.13 8.57 3.92
C THR A 155 11.43 9.37 3.75
N THR A 156 12.13 9.17 2.65
CA THR A 156 13.36 9.88 2.28
C THR A 156 13.12 10.72 1.04
N ILE A 157 13.57 11.97 1.07
CA ILE A 157 13.49 12.90 -0.06
C ILE A 157 14.37 12.38 -1.20
N ARG A 158 13.76 12.20 -2.38
CA ARG A 158 14.41 11.72 -3.60
C ARG A 158 13.92 12.51 -4.79
N VAL A 159 14.76 12.64 -5.81
CA VAL A 159 14.44 13.41 -7.03
C VAL A 159 14.44 12.49 -8.24
N ASN A 160 13.78 12.90 -9.32
CA ASN A 160 13.89 12.24 -10.63
C ASN A 160 15.04 12.81 -11.47
#